data_AF-L7MFU5-F1
#
_entry.id   AF-L7MFU5-F1
#
_cell.length_a   1.000
_cell.length_b   1.000
_cell.length_c   1.000
_cell.angle_alpha   90.00
_cell.angle_beta   90.00
_cell.angle_gamma   90.00
#
_symmetry.space_group_name_H-M   'P 1'
#
loop_
_entity.id
_entity.type
_entity.pdbx_description
1 polymer ?
#
loop_
_entity_poly.entity_id
_entity_poly.type
_entity_poly.pdbx_seq_one_letter_code
_entity_poly.pdbx_strand_id
1 'polypeptide(L)'
;PPNPKLDKASQVAWRRLQSSSFPNPYVLSKIDPSLYNPQCKFCPHTATLFNMIWECQNNPSISANHNPTIVEWEATLSSSDPVQQQALVDRARTAARANGLPD
;
A
#
# COMPACT_ATOMS: atom_id res chain seq x y z
N PRO A 1 9.13 13.36 3.78
CA PRO A 1 10.00 13.24 2.57
C PRO A 1 10.72 11.90 2.59
N PRO A 2 11.06 11.30 1.43
CA PRO A 2 11.81 10.06 1.41
C PRO A 2 13.19 10.25 2.04
N ASN A 3 13.57 9.36 2.94
CA ASN A 3 14.86 9.42 3.61
C ASN A 3 15.99 9.09 2.61
N PRO A 4 17.12 9.83 2.62
CA PRO A 4 18.22 9.62 1.66
C PRO A 4 18.84 8.22 1.69
N LYS A 5 18.68 7.47 2.79
CA LYS A 5 19.20 6.11 2.95
C LYS A 5 18.42 5.04 2.18
N LEU A 6 17.19 5.34 1.73
CA LEU A 6 16.43 4.42 0.88
C LEU A 6 17.06 4.38 -0.52
N ASP A 7 16.99 3.23 -1.18
CA ASP A 7 17.31 3.15 -2.61
C ASP A 7 16.34 4.01 -3.44
N LYS A 8 16.71 4.34 -4.69
CA LYS A 8 15.89 5.23 -5.53
C LYS A 8 14.49 4.70 -5.81
N ALA A 9 14.32 3.40 -6.01
CA ALA A 9 13.02 2.80 -6.27
C ALA A 9 12.10 2.89 -5.04
N SER A 10 12.65 2.66 -3.85
CA SER A 10 11.96 2.77 -2.57
C SER A 10 11.63 4.23 -2.24
N GLN A 11 12.49 5.19 -2.57
CA GLN A 11 12.15 6.63 -2.47
C GLN A 11 10.99 7.03 -3.42
N VAL A 12 10.92 6.46 -4.62
CA VAL A 12 9.82 6.71 -5.57
C VAL A 12 8.53 6.07 -5.05
N ALA A 13 8.58 4.81 -4.60
CA ALA A 13 7.44 4.13 -4.01
C ALA A 13 6.91 4.88 -2.79
N TRP A 14 7.79 5.36 -1.91
CA TRP A 14 7.43 6.19 -0.77
C TRP A 14 6.66 7.45 -1.18
N ARG A 15 7.17 8.22 -2.15
CA ARG A 15 6.46 9.41 -2.66
C ARG A 15 5.06 9.06 -3.20
N ARG A 16 4.95 7.95 -3.96
CA ARG A 16 3.67 7.48 -4.49
C ARG A 16 2.68 7.10 -3.41
N LEU A 17 3.14 6.50 -2.31
CA LEU A 17 2.30 6.20 -1.14
C LEU A 17 1.77 7.50 -0.52
N GLN A 18 2.66 8.48 -0.30
CA GLN A 18 2.27 9.78 0.26
C GLN A 18 1.31 10.57 -0.64
N SER A 19 1.42 10.45 -1.96
CA SER A 19 0.54 11.14 -2.92
C SER A 19 -0.67 10.32 -3.37
N SER A 20 -0.96 9.19 -2.71
CA SER A 20 -2.04 8.27 -3.07
C SER A 20 -2.02 7.78 -4.53
N SER A 21 -0.84 7.79 -5.16
CA SER A 21 -0.63 7.40 -6.55
C SER A 21 0.11 6.06 -6.68
N PHE A 22 0.30 5.35 -5.57
CA PHE A 22 0.81 3.98 -5.59
C PHE A 22 -0.27 3.07 -6.21
N PRO A 23 0.09 2.09 -7.07
CA PRO A 23 -0.88 1.23 -7.72
C PRO A 23 -1.77 0.50 -6.72
N ASN A 24 -3.08 0.54 -6.95
CA ASN A 24 -4.06 -0.22 -6.21
C ASN A 24 -5.21 -0.64 -7.14
N PRO A 25 -5.92 -1.74 -6.86
CA PRO A 25 -6.96 -2.24 -7.76
C PRO A 25 -8.10 -1.23 -7.96
N TYR A 26 -8.45 -0.44 -6.95
CA TYR A 26 -9.50 0.58 -7.06
C TYR A 26 -9.22 1.63 -8.13
N VAL A 27 -8.01 2.19 -8.16
CA VAL A 27 -7.62 3.20 -9.17
C VAL A 27 -7.47 2.55 -10.54
N LEU A 28 -6.82 1.38 -10.61
CA LEU A 28 -6.58 0.69 -11.89
C LEU A 28 -7.87 0.22 -12.55
N SER A 29 -8.90 -0.16 -11.79
CA SER A 29 -10.20 -0.51 -12.36
C SER A 29 -10.93 0.69 -12.96
N LYS A 30 -10.53 1.94 -12.65
CA LYS A 30 -11.06 3.13 -13.32
C LYS A 30 -10.39 3.38 -14.67
N ILE A 31 -9.22 2.79 -14.90
CA ILE A 31 -8.44 2.91 -16.13
C ILE A 31 -8.80 1.76 -17.07
N ASP A 32 -8.74 0.52 -16.59
CA ASP A 32 -9.13 -0.68 -17.33
C ASP A 32 -10.00 -1.59 -16.45
N PRO A 33 -11.33 -1.38 -16.46
CA PRO A 33 -12.26 -2.19 -15.68
C PRO A 33 -12.40 -3.63 -16.20
N SER A 34 -11.95 -3.92 -17.43
CA SER A 34 -11.99 -5.28 -17.98
C SER A 34 -10.86 -6.15 -17.41
N LEU A 35 -9.74 -5.54 -17.05
CA LEU A 35 -8.57 -6.20 -16.50
C LEU A 35 -8.55 -6.19 -14.96
N TYR A 36 -8.95 -5.08 -14.33
CA TYR A 36 -8.80 -4.90 -12.88
C TYR A 36 -10.13 -4.87 -12.14
N ASN A 37 -10.24 -5.70 -11.10
CA ASN A 37 -11.34 -5.67 -10.15
C ASN A 37 -11.00 -4.70 -8.99
N PRO A 38 -11.86 -3.73 -8.63
CA PRO A 38 -11.59 -2.80 -7.53
C PRO A 38 -11.56 -3.44 -6.13
N GLN A 39 -12.06 -4.66 -5.98
CA GLN A 39 -12.17 -5.32 -4.67
C GLN A 39 -10.84 -5.94 -4.22
N CYS A 40 -10.64 -5.99 -2.91
CA CYS A 40 -9.55 -6.72 -2.30
C CYS A 40 -9.73 -8.23 -2.51
N LYS A 41 -8.66 -8.94 -2.81
CA LYS A 41 -8.71 -10.40 -3.00
C LYS A 41 -9.01 -11.19 -1.71
N PHE A 42 -8.91 -10.54 -0.56
CA PHE A 42 -8.93 -11.20 0.75
C PHE A 42 -10.12 -10.77 1.64
N CYS A 43 -10.86 -9.73 1.25
CA CYS A 43 -11.99 -9.22 2.03
C CYS A 43 -13.01 -8.54 1.09
N PRO A 44 -14.26 -8.34 1.52
CA PRO A 44 -15.32 -7.79 0.67
C PRO A 44 -15.21 -6.26 0.44
N HIS A 45 -14.10 -5.65 0.83
CA HIS A 45 -13.90 -4.20 0.74
C HIS A 45 -13.13 -3.81 -0.52
N THR A 46 -13.31 -2.55 -0.91
CA THR A 46 -12.55 -1.95 -2.00
C THR A 46 -11.07 -1.86 -1.64
N ALA A 47 -10.20 -2.33 -2.54
CA ALA A 47 -8.75 -2.32 -2.35
C ALA A 47 -8.17 -0.92 -2.59
N THR A 48 -8.48 0.02 -1.70
CA THR A 48 -7.74 1.28 -1.57
C THR A 48 -6.35 1.02 -0.98
N LEU A 49 -5.45 2.01 -1.02
CA LEU A 49 -4.15 1.89 -0.36
C LEU A 49 -4.29 1.60 1.14
N PHE A 50 -5.16 2.37 1.81
CA PHE A 50 -5.46 2.13 3.23
C PHE A 50 -5.97 0.70 3.46
N ASN A 51 -6.92 0.22 2.67
CA ASN A 51 -7.44 -1.14 2.83
C ASN A 51 -6.36 -2.20 2.58
N MET A 52 -5.78 -2.24 1.39
CA MET A 52 -4.94 -3.37 0.98
C MET A 52 -3.60 -3.42 1.72
N ILE A 53 -3.08 -2.26 2.14
CA ILE A 53 -1.78 -2.15 2.82
C ILE A 53 -1.97 -2.17 4.33
N TRP A 54 -2.98 -1.48 4.88
CA TRP A 54 -3.06 -1.19 6.31
C TRP A 54 -4.18 -1.93 7.03
N GLU A 55 -5.42 -1.83 6.53
CA GLU A 55 -6.62 -2.27 7.24
C GLU A 55 -6.99 -3.75 7.04
N CYS A 56 -6.68 -4.33 5.88
CA CYS A 56 -7.05 -5.71 5.58
C CYS A 56 -6.39 -6.70 6.54
N GLN A 57 -7.21 -7.43 7.31
CA GLN A 57 -6.76 -8.45 8.27
C GLN A 57 -6.58 -9.84 7.65
N ASN A 58 -7.04 -10.03 6.41
CA ASN A 58 -7.15 -11.35 5.80
C ASN A 58 -6.08 -11.62 4.74
N ASN A 59 -5.18 -10.66 4.47
CA ASN A 59 -4.12 -10.83 3.49
C ASN A 59 -3.00 -11.68 4.11
N PRO A 60 -2.78 -12.93 3.66
CA PRO A 60 -1.81 -13.83 4.28
C PRO A 60 -0.34 -13.46 3.97
N SER A 61 -0.11 -12.57 3.00
CA SER A 61 1.24 -12.17 2.58
C SER A 61 1.82 -11.02 3.40
N ILE A 62 1.02 -10.38 4.25
CA ILE A 62 1.46 -9.28 5.13
C ILE A 62 0.98 -9.55 6.56
N SER A 63 1.73 -9.09 7.56
CA SER A 63 1.29 -9.19 8.96
C SER A 63 0.01 -8.41 9.19
N ALA A 64 -0.95 -8.96 9.94
CA ALA A 64 -2.15 -8.24 10.32
C ALA A 64 -1.81 -7.03 11.21
N ASN A 65 -2.45 -5.88 10.95
CA ASN A 65 -2.38 -4.73 11.86
C ASN A 65 -3.60 -4.75 12.77
N HIS A 66 -3.40 -5.05 14.06
CA HIS A 66 -4.49 -5.18 15.03
C HIS A 66 -5.18 -3.85 15.42
N ASN A 67 -4.60 -2.70 15.07
CA ASN A 67 -5.21 -1.39 15.29
C ASN A 67 -5.16 -0.52 14.03
N PRO A 68 -5.87 -0.88 12.94
CA PRO A 68 -5.70 -0.22 11.67
C PRO A 68 -6.48 1.11 11.60
N THR A 69 -6.08 2.11 12.37
CA THR A 69 -6.73 3.42 12.34
C THR A 69 -6.20 4.26 11.18
N ILE A 70 -7.05 5.14 10.64
CA ILE A 70 -6.63 6.10 9.61
C ILE A 70 -5.58 7.08 10.14
N VAL A 71 -5.64 7.43 11.43
CA VAL A 71 -4.68 8.36 12.06
C VAL A 71 -3.28 7.74 12.09
N GLU A 72 -3.16 6.46 12.47
CA GLU A 72 -1.87 5.77 12.47
C GLU A 72 -1.33 5.53 11.05
N TRP A 73 -2.21 5.31 10.07
CA TRP A 73 -1.83 5.25 8.66
C TRP A 73 -1.17 6.56 8.21
N GLU A 74 -1.83 7.70 8.44
CA GLU A 74 -1.32 9.03 8.06
C GLU A 74 -0.03 9.39 8.84
N ALA A 75 0.04 9.03 10.13
CA ALA A 75 1.24 9.22 10.94
C ALA A 75 2.42 8.40 10.38
N THR A 76 2.17 7.15 9.98
CA THR A 76 3.19 6.28 9.38
C THR A 76 3.67 6.86 8.04
N LEU A 77 2.75 7.30 7.18
CA LEU A 77 3.08 7.99 5.91
C LEU A 77 3.87 9.29 6.10
N SER A 78 3.82 9.89 7.29
CA SER A 78 4.55 11.11 7.63
C SER A 78 5.94 10.85 8.23
N SER A 79 6.28 9.58 8.51
CA SER A 79 7.53 9.22 9.18
C SER A 79 8.77 9.63 8.38
N SER A 80 9.79 10.12 9.08
CA SER A 80 11.13 10.39 8.55
C SER A 80 12.14 9.26 8.82
N ASP A 81 11.74 8.26 9.60
CA ASP A 81 12.58 7.12 9.96
C ASP A 81 12.76 6.21 8.73
N PRO A 82 14.01 6.00 8.25
CA PRO A 82 14.25 5.17 7.07
C PRO A 82 13.77 3.72 7.26
N VAL A 83 13.80 3.18 8.48
CA VAL A 83 13.37 1.81 8.76
C VAL A 83 11.87 1.68 8.60
N GLN A 84 11.10 2.63 9.15
CA GLN A 84 9.64 2.66 8.98
C GLN A 84 9.24 2.89 7.53
N GLN A 85 9.92 3.81 6.82
CA GLN A 85 9.64 4.06 5.41
C GLN A 85 9.86 2.80 4.57
N GLN A 86 10.99 2.12 4.78
CA GLN A 86 11.30 0.89 4.06
C GLN A 86 10.29 -0.21 4.36
N ALA A 87 9.94 -0.41 5.64
CA ALA A 87 8.96 -1.41 6.05
C ALA A 87 7.58 -1.18 5.40
N LEU A 88 7.13 0.08 5.31
CA LEU A 88 5.86 0.40 4.66
C LEU A 88 5.91 0.18 3.14
N VAL A 89 7.03 0.53 2.50
CA VAL A 89 7.24 0.29 1.07
C VAL A 89 7.21 -1.21 0.76
N ASP A 90 7.89 -2.03 1.56
CA ASP A 90 7.93 -3.48 1.34
C ASP A 90 6.58 -4.13 1.59
N ARG A 91 5.86 -3.66 2.62
CA ARG A 91 4.48 -4.03 2.88
C ARG A 91 3.56 -3.66 1.71
N ALA A 92 3.67 -2.46 1.17
CA ALA A 92 2.87 -1.98 0.05
C ALA A 92 3.09 -2.80 -1.22
N ARG A 93 4.35 -3.06 -1.57
CA ARG A 93 4.73 -3.93 -2.70
C ARG A 93 4.16 -5.34 -2.54
N THR A 94 4.27 -5.90 -1.34
CA THR A 94 3.76 -7.25 -1.05
C THR A 94 2.23 -7.30 -1.14
N ALA A 95 1.54 -6.30 -0.60
CA ALA A 95 0.09 -6.17 -0.72
C ALA A 95 -0.37 -6.01 -2.18
N ALA A 96 0.36 -5.25 -2.99
CA ALA A 96 0.05 -5.05 -4.41
C ALA A 96 0.18 -6.36 -5.21
N ARG A 97 1.30 -7.07 -5.05
CA ARG A 97 1.50 -8.40 -5.67
C ARG A 97 0.44 -9.40 -5.22
N ALA A 98 0.12 -9.44 -3.93
CA ALA A 98 -0.92 -10.30 -3.40
C ALA A 98 -2.30 -9.99 -4.01
N ASN A 99 -2.58 -8.72 -4.32
CA ASN A 99 -3.77 -8.29 -5.07
C ASN A 99 -3.64 -8.44 -6.60
N GLY A 100 -2.56 -9.02 -7.12
CA GLY A 100 -2.35 -9.29 -8.54
C GLY A 100 -1.97 -8.07 -9.38
N LEU A 101 -1.38 -7.05 -8.75
CA LEU A 101 -0.87 -5.88 -9.47
C LEU A 101 0.58 -6.11 -9.94
N PRO A 102 0.99 -5.49 -11.06
CA PRO A 102 2.39 -5.48 -11.48
C PRO A 102 3.26 -4.65 -10.51
N ASP A 103 4.55 -4.98 -10.45
CA ASP A 103 5.57 -4.27 -9.65
C ASP A 103 5.87 -2.84 -10.16
#